data_AF-A0AAW1P5I1-F1
#
_entry.id   AF-A0AAW1P5I1-F1
#
_cell.length_a   1.000
_cell.length_b   1.000
_cell.length_c   1.000
_cell.angle_alpha   90.00
_cell.angle_beta   90.00
_cell.angle_gamma   90.00
#
_symmetry.space_group_name_H-M   'P 1'
#
loop_
_entity.id
_entity.type
_entity.pdbx_description
1 polymer ?
#
loop_
_entity_poly.entity_id
_entity_poly.type
_entity_poly.pdbx_seq_one_letter_code
_entity_poly.pdbx_strand_id
1 'polypeptide(L)'
;MQAHALREQGHLPVTPFAPASGRLMAVGMCLPDLHRTCSPLTSVQGFDLSVCNAAFGVAATAGEGSSLLGPITPRLISQCGHTVQEVTDRACLLHVQFEQQPPSEAVEGSATLRWRIEDAACHGVALWMDYTRSGESSGDQQALPLEQQIVR
;
A
#
# COMPACT_ATOMS: atom_id res chain seq x y z
N MET A 1 -26.65 24.88 -51.05
CA MET A 1 -27.53 23.72 -50.78
C MET A 1 -26.79 22.86 -49.76
N GLN A 2 -27.01 23.14 -48.46
CA GLN A 2 -26.30 22.51 -47.35
C GLN A 2 -26.94 21.16 -47.03
N ALA A 3 -26.15 20.08 -47.07
CA ALA A 3 -26.54 18.78 -46.57
C ALA A 3 -26.37 18.77 -45.04
N HIS A 4 -27.44 19.14 -44.34
CA HIS A 4 -27.64 18.88 -42.92
C HIS A 4 -27.84 17.36 -42.76
N ALA A 5 -26.74 16.61 -42.70
CA ALA A 5 -26.78 15.18 -42.40
C ALA A 5 -26.74 15.02 -40.88
N LEU A 6 -27.86 14.54 -40.33
CA LEU A 6 -28.01 14.10 -38.96
C LEU A 6 -26.83 13.21 -38.54
N ARG A 7 -26.01 13.70 -37.62
CA ARG A 7 -25.24 12.84 -36.72
C ARG A 7 -26.05 12.62 -35.45
N GLU A 8 -27.09 11.80 -35.57
CA GLU A 8 -27.56 11.00 -34.45
C GLU A 8 -26.48 9.94 -34.19
N GLN A 9 -25.43 10.30 -33.46
CA GLN A 9 -24.54 9.29 -32.88
C GLN A 9 -25.09 8.97 -31.50
N GLY A 10 -25.69 7.77 -31.41
CA GLY A 10 -26.19 7.19 -30.19
C GLY A 10 -25.18 7.38 -29.07
N HIS A 11 -25.60 8.16 -28.07
CA HIS A 11 -24.98 8.20 -26.77
C HIS A 11 -25.22 6.82 -26.14
N LEU A 12 -24.40 5.84 -26.52
CA LEU A 12 -24.19 4.67 -25.67
C LEU A 12 -23.89 5.25 -24.28
N PRO A 13 -24.64 4.87 -23.23
CA PRO A 13 -24.33 5.35 -21.90
C PRO A 13 -22.87 5.00 -21.68
N VAL A 14 -22.03 6.02 -21.44
CA VAL A 14 -20.67 5.80 -20.98
C VAL A 14 -20.83 4.98 -19.72
N THR A 15 -20.60 3.67 -19.82
CA THR A 15 -20.78 2.78 -18.68
C THR A 15 -19.82 3.31 -17.62
N PRO A 16 -20.32 3.81 -16.47
CA PRO A 16 -19.45 4.41 -15.48
C PRO A 16 -18.45 3.34 -15.06
N PHE A 17 -17.16 3.61 -15.27
CA PHE A 17 -16.11 2.68 -14.93
C PHE A 17 -16.10 2.52 -13.41
N ALA A 18 -16.23 1.29 -12.92
CA ALA A 18 -16.36 0.98 -11.50
C ALA A 18 -15.42 -0.19 -11.16
N PRO A 19 -14.37 0.04 -10.36
CA PRO A 19 -13.98 1.31 -9.70
C PRO A 19 -13.40 2.33 -10.69
N ALA A 20 -13.66 3.63 -10.54
CA ALA A 20 -13.16 4.70 -11.45
C ALA A 20 -11.68 5.05 -11.19
N SER A 21 -11.28 5.06 -9.93
CA SER A 21 -9.88 5.20 -9.53
C SER A 21 -9.54 4.30 -8.35
N GLY A 22 -8.24 4.05 -8.15
CA GLY A 22 -7.70 3.26 -7.05
C GLY A 22 -6.49 3.96 -6.44
N ARG A 23 -6.41 3.97 -5.11
CA ARG A 23 -5.29 4.52 -4.34
C ARG A 23 -4.62 3.42 -3.55
N LEU A 24 -3.33 3.22 -3.77
CA LEU A 24 -2.49 2.38 -2.91
C LEU A 24 -2.12 3.19 -1.68
N MET A 25 -2.61 2.78 -0.52
CA MET A 25 -2.41 3.43 0.75
C MET A 25 -1.39 2.68 1.60
N ALA A 26 -0.73 3.39 2.51
CA ALA A 26 0.26 2.88 3.44
C ALA A 26 0.10 3.47 4.84
N VAL A 27 0.38 2.67 5.87
CA VAL A 27 0.47 3.14 7.26
C VAL A 27 1.46 2.27 8.05
N GLY A 28 2.25 2.89 8.92
CA GLY A 28 3.12 2.21 9.86
C GLY A 28 2.32 1.65 11.03
N MET A 29 2.61 0.42 11.41
CA MET A 29 1.81 -0.36 12.36
C MET A 29 2.64 -0.95 13.48
N CYS A 30 2.08 -0.93 14.69
CA CYS A 30 2.52 -1.75 15.80
C CYS A 30 1.75 -3.09 15.78
N LEU A 31 2.46 -4.19 15.49
CA LEU A 31 1.93 -5.56 15.32
C LEU A 31 2.84 -6.59 16.01
N PRO A 32 2.99 -6.56 17.35
CA PRO A 32 3.97 -7.38 18.07
C PRO A 32 3.77 -8.88 17.88
N ASP A 33 2.53 -9.35 17.86
CA ASP A 33 2.22 -10.79 17.71
C ASP A 33 2.57 -11.28 16.30
N LEU A 34 2.25 -10.49 15.26
CA LEU A 34 2.63 -10.81 13.88
C LEU A 34 4.15 -10.73 13.70
N HIS A 35 4.80 -9.70 14.24
CA HIS A 35 6.25 -9.52 14.15
C HIS A 35 7.00 -10.74 14.68
N ARG A 36 6.54 -11.33 15.79
CA ARG A 36 7.11 -12.57 16.35
C ARG A 36 7.06 -13.75 15.40
N THR A 37 6.06 -13.85 14.52
CA THR A 37 5.96 -14.94 13.53
C THR A 37 7.01 -14.84 12.43
N CYS A 38 7.54 -13.64 12.20
CA CYS A 38 8.57 -13.37 11.19
C CYS A 38 9.94 -13.09 11.81
N SER A 39 10.03 -13.03 13.13
CA SER A 39 11.27 -12.73 13.85
C SER A 39 12.19 -13.94 13.88
N PRO A 40 13.52 -13.76 13.79
CA PRO A 40 14.48 -14.84 13.97
C PRO A 40 14.32 -15.49 15.35
N LEU A 41 14.39 -16.82 15.36
CA LEU A 41 14.52 -17.59 16.59
C LEU A 41 15.92 -17.39 17.16
N THR A 42 16.00 -17.31 18.49
CA THR A 42 17.25 -17.23 19.24
C THR A 42 17.32 -18.41 20.21
N SER A 43 17.43 -18.17 21.51
CA SER A 43 17.31 -19.21 22.52
C SER A 43 15.86 -19.39 22.94
N VAL A 44 15.37 -20.63 22.87
CA VAL A 44 14.04 -21.01 23.36
C VAL A 44 14.25 -22.10 24.40
N GLN A 45 13.82 -21.84 25.64
CA GLN A 45 13.96 -22.79 26.77
C GLN A 45 15.41 -23.28 26.98
N GLY A 46 16.40 -22.41 26.73
CA GLY A 46 17.83 -22.72 26.90
C GLY A 46 18.47 -23.44 25.71
N PHE A 47 17.71 -23.78 24.66
CA PHE A 47 18.24 -24.35 23.43
C PHE A 47 18.44 -23.26 22.39
N ASP A 48 19.61 -23.23 21.76
CA ASP A 48 19.85 -22.34 20.63
C ASP A 48 19.19 -22.90 19.37
N LEU A 49 18.16 -22.19 18.88
CA LEU A 49 17.41 -22.53 17.68
C LEU A 49 17.76 -21.61 16.50
N SER A 50 18.80 -20.79 16.62
CA SER A 50 19.24 -19.89 15.53
C SER A 50 19.57 -20.66 14.24
N VAL A 51 20.07 -21.89 14.35
CA VAL A 51 20.34 -22.80 13.23
C VAL A 51 19.10 -23.09 12.37
N CYS A 52 17.90 -23.02 12.95
CA CYS A 52 16.65 -23.28 12.23
C CYS A 52 16.22 -22.10 11.35
N ASN A 53 16.71 -20.88 11.59
CA ASN A 53 16.28 -19.68 10.84
C ASN A 53 16.57 -19.79 9.35
N ALA A 54 17.69 -20.40 8.98
CA ALA A 54 18.04 -20.65 7.58
C ALA A 54 17.03 -21.59 6.90
N ALA A 55 16.57 -22.63 7.60
CA ALA A 55 15.56 -23.57 7.08
C ALA A 55 14.18 -22.93 6.96
N PHE A 56 13.82 -22.01 7.87
CA PHE A 56 12.56 -21.26 7.81
C PHE A 56 12.58 -20.11 6.80
N GLY A 57 13.70 -19.88 6.11
CA GLY A 57 13.82 -18.75 5.21
C GLY A 57 13.69 -17.41 5.94
N VAL A 58 13.98 -17.37 7.25
CA VAL A 58 14.11 -16.13 8.04
C VAL A 58 15.47 -15.53 7.70
N ALA A 59 15.66 -15.20 6.43
CA ALA A 59 16.84 -14.56 5.91
C ALA A 59 16.60 -13.05 5.88
N ALA A 60 16.96 -12.41 7.00
CA ALA A 60 17.42 -11.04 7.16
C ALA A 60 16.79 -10.37 8.40
N THR A 61 17.45 -10.51 9.56
CA THR A 61 17.75 -9.27 10.28
C THR A 61 18.48 -8.38 9.29
N ALA A 62 17.94 -7.20 9.00
CA ALA A 62 18.56 -6.24 8.11
C ALA A 62 20.03 -6.01 8.50
N GLY A 63 20.94 -6.68 7.79
CA GLY A 63 22.31 -6.23 7.63
C GLY A 63 22.32 -5.24 6.49
N GLU A 64 23.06 -4.15 6.66
CA GLU A 64 23.28 -3.12 5.64
C GLU A 64 23.62 -3.78 4.30
N GLY A 65 22.73 -3.66 3.31
CA GLY A 65 22.99 -4.07 1.93
C GLY A 65 22.17 -5.24 1.36
N SER A 66 21.28 -5.88 2.13
CA SER A 66 20.29 -6.79 1.51
C SER A 66 19.16 -5.96 0.88
N SER A 67 18.83 -6.21 -0.39
CA SER A 67 17.68 -5.60 -1.04
C SER A 67 16.43 -5.86 -0.18
N LEU A 68 15.92 -4.81 0.46
CA LEU A 68 14.87 -4.83 1.49
C LEU A 68 13.50 -5.34 1.00
N LEU A 69 13.40 -5.77 -0.26
CA LEU A 69 12.18 -6.19 -0.92
C LEU A 69 11.95 -7.69 -0.71
N GLY A 70 11.69 -8.07 0.54
CA GLY A 70 10.91 -9.28 0.79
C GLY A 70 9.51 -9.15 0.16
N PRO A 71 8.86 -10.25 -0.25
CA PRO A 71 7.51 -10.17 -0.81
C PRO A 71 6.53 -9.57 0.21
N ILE A 72 5.59 -8.74 -0.27
CA ILE A 72 4.48 -8.25 0.56
C ILE A 72 3.62 -9.45 0.94
N THR A 73 3.50 -9.73 2.24
CA THR A 73 2.71 -10.87 2.72
C THR A 73 1.25 -10.45 2.94
N PRO A 74 0.27 -11.05 2.24
CA PRO A 74 -1.13 -10.74 2.48
C PRO A 74 -1.54 -11.29 3.85
N ARG A 75 -2.06 -10.41 4.71
CA ARG A 75 -2.51 -10.75 6.07
C ARG A 75 -3.80 -10.01 6.38
N LEU A 76 -4.72 -10.67 7.08
CA LEU A 76 -5.86 -10.01 7.70
C LEU A 76 -5.39 -9.37 9.01
N ILE A 77 -5.19 -8.05 9.00
CA ILE A 77 -4.71 -7.29 10.16
C ILE A 77 -5.62 -7.51 11.39
N SER A 78 -6.92 -7.67 11.18
CA SER A 78 -7.90 -7.95 12.23
C SER A 78 -7.69 -9.28 12.97
N GLN A 79 -6.88 -10.19 12.41
CA GLN A 79 -6.55 -11.49 12.98
C GLN A 79 -5.10 -11.55 13.48
N CYS A 80 -4.37 -10.43 13.46
CA CYS A 80 -2.94 -10.38 13.78
C CYS A 80 -2.64 -10.21 15.28
N GLY A 81 -3.58 -10.58 16.15
CA GLY A 81 -3.42 -10.55 17.60
C GLY A 81 -4.24 -9.48 18.29
N HIS A 82 -3.99 -9.30 19.59
CA HIS A 82 -4.81 -8.44 20.44
C HIS A 82 -4.37 -6.97 20.43
N THR A 83 -3.10 -6.72 20.11
CA THR A 83 -2.53 -5.37 20.13
C THR A 83 -2.17 -4.96 18.70
N VAL A 84 -3.04 -4.16 18.09
CA VAL A 84 -2.87 -3.63 16.73
C VAL A 84 -3.10 -2.12 16.78
N GLN A 85 -2.12 -1.34 16.32
CA GLN A 85 -2.23 0.13 16.37
C GLN A 85 -1.52 0.78 15.17
N GLU A 86 -2.17 1.77 14.56
CA GLU A 86 -1.52 2.69 13.63
C GLU A 86 -0.62 3.66 14.39
N VAL A 87 0.67 3.68 14.07
CA VAL A 87 1.67 4.53 14.74
C VAL A 87 2.13 5.70 13.88
N THR A 88 1.76 5.70 12.60
CA THR A 88 1.98 6.82 11.67
C THR A 88 0.68 7.34 11.10
N ASP A 89 0.75 8.48 10.42
CA ASP A 89 -0.30 8.89 9.50
C ASP A 89 -0.38 7.96 8.30
N ARG A 90 -1.58 7.91 7.70
CA ARG A 90 -1.82 7.20 6.45
C ARG A 90 -1.31 8.04 5.29
N ALA A 91 -0.67 7.41 4.32
CA ALA A 91 -0.18 8.08 3.13
C ALA A 91 -0.61 7.34 1.86
N CYS A 92 -0.79 8.09 0.78
CA CYS A 92 -1.08 7.53 -0.54
C CYS A 92 0.24 7.37 -1.29
N LEU A 93 0.60 6.12 -1.62
CA LEU A 93 1.79 5.79 -2.40
C LEU A 93 1.57 5.98 -3.90
N LEU A 94 0.41 5.54 -4.39
CA LEU A 94 0.08 5.58 -5.80
C LEU A 94 -1.40 5.85 -6.01
N HIS A 95 -1.75 6.63 -7.03
CA HIS A 95 -3.12 6.87 -7.44
C HIS A 95 -3.26 6.54 -8.94
N VAL A 96 -4.19 5.64 -9.27
CA VAL A 96 -4.42 5.16 -10.62
C VAL A 96 -5.83 5.53 -11.05
N GLN A 97 -5.95 6.17 -12.22
CA GLN A 97 -7.21 6.44 -12.89
C GLN A 97 -7.47 5.34 -13.91
N PHE A 98 -8.55 4.59 -13.74
CA PHE A 98 -8.80 3.40 -14.56
C PHE A 98 -9.57 3.69 -15.86
N GLU A 99 -10.14 4.88 -15.99
CA GLU A 99 -10.71 5.37 -17.25
C GLU A 99 -9.62 5.65 -18.31
N GLN A 100 -8.37 5.79 -17.88
CA GLN A 100 -7.23 6.01 -18.75
C GLN A 100 -6.63 4.67 -19.19
N GLN A 101 -6.03 4.65 -20.38
CA GLN A 101 -5.27 3.49 -20.83
C GLN A 101 -4.13 3.21 -19.84
N PRO A 102 -3.89 1.94 -19.45
CA PRO A 102 -2.79 1.63 -18.55
C PRO A 102 -1.46 2.15 -19.14
N PRO A 103 -0.58 2.70 -18.29
CA PRO A 103 0.70 3.21 -18.74
C PRO A 103 1.52 2.08 -19.38
N SER A 104 2.25 2.41 -20.45
CA SER A 104 3.11 1.46 -21.16
C SER A 104 4.38 1.08 -20.37
N GLU A 105 4.69 1.83 -19.31
CA GLU A 105 5.87 1.67 -18.47
C GLU A 105 5.46 1.45 -17.01
N ALA A 106 6.39 0.94 -16.21
CA ALA A 106 6.19 0.78 -14.77
C ALA A 106 5.95 2.13 -14.11
N VAL A 107 5.02 2.17 -13.15
CA VAL A 107 4.75 3.37 -12.36
C VAL A 107 5.37 3.21 -10.99
N GLU A 108 6.15 4.20 -10.60
CA GLU A 108 6.77 4.28 -9.29
C GLU A 108 6.08 5.36 -8.45
N GLY A 109 5.98 5.10 -7.14
CA GLY A 109 5.37 6.01 -6.19
C GLY A 109 6.12 5.91 -4.86
N SER A 110 6.21 7.03 -4.15
CA SER A 110 6.88 7.12 -2.86
C SER A 110 6.08 8.01 -1.91
N ALA A 111 6.09 7.67 -0.63
CA ALA A 111 5.50 8.49 0.41
C ALA A 111 6.31 8.38 1.70
N THR A 112 6.36 9.49 2.45
CA THR A 112 6.97 9.53 3.78
C THR A 112 5.89 9.38 4.84
N LEU A 113 6.03 8.38 5.71
CA LEU A 113 5.14 8.19 6.85
C LEU A 113 5.60 9.06 8.02
N ARG A 114 4.68 9.86 8.58
CA ARG A 114 4.96 10.71 9.75
C ARG A 114 4.46 10.03 11.01
N TRP A 115 5.28 10.03 12.05
CA TRP A 115 4.92 9.47 13.34
C TRP A 115 3.76 10.24 13.98
N ARG A 116 2.74 9.50 14.40
CA ARG A 116 1.61 10.02 15.18
C ARG A 116 1.84 9.81 16.68
N ILE A 117 2.51 8.72 17.03
CA ILE A 117 2.77 8.31 18.40
C ILE A 117 4.28 8.28 18.59
N GLU A 118 4.77 9.18 19.45
CA GLU A 118 6.18 9.24 19.83
C GLU A 118 6.58 7.96 20.58
N ASP A 119 7.82 7.50 20.37
CA ASP A 119 8.40 6.28 20.97
C ASP A 119 7.67 4.96 20.70
N ALA A 120 6.69 4.93 19.78
CA ALA A 120 6.01 3.69 19.41
C ALA A 120 6.87 2.81 18.49
N ALA A 121 6.87 1.50 18.75
CA ALA A 121 7.51 0.53 17.85
C ALA A 121 6.71 0.40 16.54
N CYS A 122 7.38 0.56 15.40
CA CYS A 122 6.85 0.21 14.09
C CYS A 122 7.39 -1.17 13.69
N HIS A 123 6.49 -2.15 13.64
CA HIS A 123 6.81 -3.53 13.31
C HIS A 123 6.71 -3.81 11.80
N GLY A 124 6.06 -2.93 11.05
CA GLY A 124 5.91 -3.04 9.60
C GLY A 124 4.98 -1.98 9.02
N VAL A 125 4.90 -1.95 7.70
CA VAL A 125 4.00 -1.07 6.94
C VAL A 125 2.85 -1.91 6.37
N ALA A 126 1.62 -1.53 6.68
CA ALA A 126 0.42 -2.10 6.07
C ALA A 126 0.09 -1.36 4.78
N LEU A 127 -0.25 -2.12 3.73
CA LEU A 127 -0.64 -1.61 2.42
C LEU A 127 -2.06 -2.08 2.09
N TRP A 128 -2.88 -1.20 1.53
CA TRP A 128 -4.22 -1.56 1.03
C TRP A 128 -4.64 -0.67 -0.14
N MET A 129 -5.69 -1.09 -0.84
CA MET A 129 -6.28 -0.31 -1.93
C MET A 129 -7.59 0.33 -1.48
N ASP A 130 -7.70 1.65 -1.64
CA ASP A 130 -8.98 2.36 -1.59
C ASP A 130 -9.47 2.58 -3.01
N TYR A 131 -10.77 2.41 -3.24
CA TYR A 131 -11.38 2.56 -4.56
C TYR A 131 -12.46 3.63 -4.53
N THR A 132 -12.58 4.40 -5.61
CA THR A 132 -13.67 5.35 -5.80
C THR A 132 -14.61 4.86 -6.89
N ARG A 133 -15.90 5.17 -6.77
CA ARG A 133 -16.87 4.97 -7.85
C ARG A 133 -17.00 6.25 -8.67
N SER A 134 -17.21 6.10 -9.97
CA SER A 134 -17.53 7.24 -10.83
C SER A 134 -18.77 7.97 -10.30
N GLY A 135 -18.63 9.26 -10.01
CA GLY A 135 -19.70 10.12 -9.45
C GLY A 135 -19.68 10.32 -7.94
N GLU A 136 -18.81 9.64 -7.19
CA GLU A 136 -18.59 9.94 -5.77
C GLU A 136 -17.46 10.97 -5.62
N SER A 137 -17.77 12.17 -5.12
CA SER A 137 -16.73 13.09 -4.67
C SER A 137 -16.08 12.49 -3.43
N SER A 138 -14.84 12.02 -3.57
CA SER A 138 -13.99 11.63 -2.45
C SER A 138 -13.85 12.83 -1.52
N GLY A 139 -14.52 12.77 -0.36
CA GLY A 139 -14.44 13.81 0.66
C GLY A 139 -12.98 14.17 0.94
N ASP A 140 -12.70 15.48 0.92
CA ASP A 140 -11.37 16.09 1.02
C ASP A 140 -10.39 15.36 1.95
N GLN A 141 -9.41 14.71 1.34
CA GLN A 141 -8.04 14.69 1.84
C GLN A 141 -7.14 14.99 0.65
N GLN A 142 -6.71 16.26 0.57
CA GLN A 142 -5.83 16.85 -0.45
C GLN A 142 -4.84 15.83 -1.01
N ALA A 143 -5.14 15.32 -2.21
CA ALA A 143 -4.11 14.80 -3.10
C ALA A 143 -3.34 16.03 -3.60
N LEU A 144 -2.10 16.19 -3.13
CA LEU A 144 -1.20 17.16 -3.74
C LEU A 144 -1.00 16.76 -5.21
N PRO A 145 -1.03 17.73 -6.15
CA PRO A 145 -0.83 17.44 -7.56
C PRO A 145 0.53 16.76 -7.79
N LEU A 146 0.55 15.84 -8.76
CA LEU A 146 1.66 14.94 -9.11
C LEU A 146 3.01 15.64 -9.36
N GLU A 147 3.03 16.96 -9.52
CA GLU A 147 4.24 17.75 -9.76
C GLU A 147 5.06 18.08 -8.50
N GLN A 148 4.61 17.69 -7.30
CA GLN A 148 5.31 18.02 -6.03
C GLN A 148 5.90 16.82 -5.26
N GLN A 149 5.90 15.60 -5.81
CA GLN A 149 6.38 14.41 -5.11
C GLN A 149 7.80 13.96 -5.46
N ILE A 150 8.56 14.75 -6.21
CA ILE A 150 10.00 14.50 -6.42
C ILE A 150 10.80 15.46 -5.53
N VAL A 151 11.30 14.95 -4.40
CA VAL A 151 12.45 15.54 -3.71
C VAL A 151 13.50 14.44 -3.57
N ARG A 152 14.71 14.76 -4.08
CA ARG A 152 15.89 13.91 -4.16
C ARG A 152 16.34 13.34 -2.82
#